data_AF-A0A945BDT7-F1
#
_entry.id   AF-A0A945BDT7-F1
#
_cell.length_a   1.000
_cell.length_b   1.000
_cell.length_c   1.000
_cell.angle_alpha   90.00
_cell.angle_beta   90.00
_cell.angle_gamma   90.00
#
_symmetry.space_group_name_H-M   'P 1'
#
loop_
_entity.id
_entity.type
_entity.pdbx_description
1 polymer ?
#
loop_
_entity_poly.entity_id
_entity_poly.type
_entity_poly.pdbx_seq_one_letter_code
_entity_poly.pdbx_strand_id
1 'polypeptide(L)' 'MKFYDCATAPSPRRVRIFMAEKNIEIETIQVDLAS' A
#
# COMPACT_ATOMS: atom_id res chain seq x y z
N MET A 1 -10.96 5.52 2.73
CA MET A 1 -10.21 4.49 3.47
C MET A 1 -8.72 4.74 3.21
N LYS A 2 -7.86 4.78 4.22
CA LYS A 2 -6.44 5.15 4.08
C LYS A 2 -5.59 3.89 3.91
N PHE A 3 -4.74 3.84 2.88
CA PHE A 3 -3.79 2.76 2.65
C PHE A 3 -2.42 3.15 3.19
N TYR A 4 -2.00 2.51 4.28
CA TYR A 4 -0.67 2.70 4.83
C TYR A 4 0.29 1.74 4.15
N ASP A 5 1.19 2.29 3.36
CA ASP A 5 2.11 1.53 2.54
C ASP A 5 3.50 1.56 3.14
N CYS A 6 4.20 0.43 3.10
CA CYS A 6 5.57 0.33 3.54
C CYS A 6 6.36 -0.36 2.42
N ALA A 7 7.40 0.31 1.92
CA ALA A 7 8.17 -0.16 0.77
C ALA A 7 8.86 -1.52 0.99
N THR A 8 9.24 -1.82 2.23
CA THR A 8 9.97 -3.03 2.61
C THR A 8 9.06 -4.21 2.95
N ALA A 9 7.77 -3.98 3.18
CA ALA A 9 6.87 -5.02 3.64
C ALA A 9 6.26 -5.82 2.45
N PRO A 10 6.17 -7.16 2.56
CA PRO A 10 5.60 -8.00 1.50
C PRO A 10 4.07 -7.92 1.43
N SER A 11 3.38 -7.56 2.53
CA SER A 11 1.92 -7.45 2.57
C SER A 11 1.37 -6.23 1.80
N PRO A 12 1.88 -4.98 1.96
CA PRO A 12 1.40 -3.84 1.18
C PRO A 12 1.65 -3.99 -0.32
N ARG A 13 2.72 -4.70 -0.72
CA ARG A 13 2.98 -4.99 -2.14
C ARG A 13 1.83 -5.74 -2.80
N ARG A 14 1.23 -6.72 -2.13
CA ARG A 14 0.06 -7.45 -2.66
C ARG A 14 -1.17 -6.57 -2.77
N VAL A 15 -1.37 -5.66 -1.82
CA VAL A 15 -2.49 -4.71 -1.83
C VAL A 15 -2.36 -3.72 -3.00
N ARG A 16 -1.14 -3.26 -3.32
CA ARG A 16 -0.90 -2.43 -4.52
C ARG A 16 -1.30 -3.13 -5.82
N ILE A 17 -0.96 -4.43 -5.96
CA ILE A 17 -1.33 -5.22 -7.14
C ILE A 17 -2.86 -5.32 -7.24
N PHE A 18 -3.52 -5.67 -6.13
CA PHE A 18 -4.97 -5.76 -6.08
C PHE A 18 -5.69 -4.42 -6.39
N MET A 19 -5.18 -3.30 -5.85
CA MET A 19 -5.69 -1.97 -6.15
C MET A 19 -5.55 -1.63 -7.64
N ALA A 20 -4.39 -1.93 -8.23
CA ALA A 20 -4.14 -1.69 -9.64
C ALA A 20 -5.06 -2.53 -10.55
N GLU A 21 -5.26 -3.81 -10.23
CA GLU A 21 -6.17 -4.69 -10.99
C GLU A 21 -7.63 -4.21 -10.93
N LYS A 22 -8.04 -3.66 -9.79
CA LYS A 22 -9.42 -3.21 -9.58
C LYS A 22 -9.66 -1.73 -9.87
N ASN A 23 -8.65 -1.00 -10.36
CA ASN A 23 -8.70 0.46 -10.56
C ASN A 23 -9.21 1.19 -9.31
N ILE A 24 -8.72 0.79 -8.13
CA ILE A 24 -9.09 1.42 -6.86
C ILE A 24 -8.05 2.49 -6.53
N GLU A 25 -8.47 3.74 -6.56
CA GLU A 25 -7.69 4.87 -6.07
C GLU A 25 -8.05 5.12 -4.60
N ILE A 26 -7.12 4.81 -3.70
CA ILE A 26 -7.21 5.15 -2.28
C ILE A 26 -5.96 5.90 -1.84
N GLU A 27 -6.17 6.84 -0.92
CA GLU A 27 -5.12 7.68 -0.35
C GLU A 27 -4.02 6.80 0.25
N THR A 28 -2.84 6.85 -0.36
CA THR A 28 -1.68 6.04 0.02
C THR A 28 -0.73 6.87 0.86
N ILE A 29 -0.53 6.47 2.11
CA ILE A 29 0.36 7.11 3.08
C ILE A 29 1.56 6.19 3.25
N GLN A 30 2.75 6.65 2.85
CA GLN A 30 3.98 5.91 3.12
C GLN A 30 4.30 5.98 4.62
N VAL A 31 4.51 4.81 5.22
CA VAL A 31 4.91 4.63 6.60
C VAL A 31 6.21 3.85 6.62
N ASP A 32 7.22 4.42 7.26
CA ASP A 32 8.47 3.73 7.51
C ASP A 32 8.40 2.98 8.85
N LEU A 33 8.58 1.67 8.81
CA LEU A 33 8.58 0.79 9.99
C LEU A 33 9.99 0.58 10.55
N ALA A 34 11.03 1.12 9.91
CA ALA A 34 12.43 0.96 10.31
C ALA A 34 12.91 2.03 11.31
N SER A 35 12.00 2.78 11.93
CA SER A 35 12.32 3.90 12.83
C SER A 35 11.82 3.68 14.26
#